data_AF-A0AA41V891-F1
#
_entry.id   AF-A0AA41V891-F1
#
_cell.length_a   1.000
_cell.length_b   1.000
_cell.length_c   1.000
_cell.angle_alpha   90.00
_cell.angle_beta   90.00
_cell.angle_gamma   90.00
#
_symmetry.space_group_name_H-M   'P 1'
#
loop_
_entity.id
_entity.type
_entity.pdbx_description
1 polymer ?
#
loop_
_entity_poly.entity_id
_entity_poly.type
_entity_poly.pdbx_seq_one_letter_code
_entity_poly.pdbx_strand_id
1 'polypeptide(L)'
;MSSESRQELDARAREGETVVPGGTGGKSLEIQEHLAEGRSRGGQTRREQLGTEGYQEMGSKGGQTRKEQLGTEGYQEMGKKGGLSTMEQSGGERAD
;
A
#
# COMPACT_ATOMS: atom_id res chain seq x y z
N MET A 1 -24.19 8.87 -3.16
CA MET A 1 -23.54 7.68 -2.57
C MET A 1 -24.64 6.69 -2.28
N SER A 2 -24.70 5.58 -3.02
CA SER A 2 -25.64 4.50 -2.71
C SER A 2 -25.28 3.97 -1.32
N SER A 3 -26.17 4.09 -0.35
CA SER A 3 -26.03 3.39 0.91
C SER A 3 -26.31 1.92 0.64
N GLU A 4 -25.28 1.18 0.23
CA GLU A 4 -25.38 -0.27 0.09
C GLU A 4 -25.85 -0.87 1.41
N SER A 5 -26.77 -1.82 1.33
CA SER A 5 -27.29 -2.44 2.54
C SER A 5 -26.21 -3.31 3.19
N ARG A 6 -26.19 -3.38 4.52
CA ARG A 6 -25.25 -4.25 5.24
C ARG A 6 -25.34 -5.72 4.81
N GLN A 7 -26.54 -6.15 4.40
CA GLN A 7 -26.80 -7.50 3.89
C GLN A 7 -26.17 -7.74 2.52
N GLU A 8 -26.23 -6.76 1.62
CA GLU A 8 -25.62 -6.82 0.29
C GLU A 8 -24.09 -6.89 0.39
N LEU A 9 -23.51 -6.06 1.26
CA LEU A 9 -22.07 -6.09 1.55
C LEU A 9 -21.64 -7.44 2.16
N ASP A 10 -22.44 -8.00 3.06
CA ASP A 10 -22.16 -9.31 3.65
C ASP A 10 -22.27 -10.44 2.60
N ALA A 11 -23.26 -10.39 1.71
CA ALA A 11 -23.40 -11.35 0.62
C ALA A 11 -22.19 -11.31 -0.32
N ARG A 12 -21.76 -10.11 -0.74
CA ARG A 12 -20.55 -9.91 -1.55
C ARG A 12 -19.29 -10.42 -0.83
N ALA A 13 -19.14 -10.13 0.45
CA ALA A 13 -18.03 -10.64 1.24
C ALA A 13 -18.01 -12.18 1.31
N ARG A 14 -19.18 -12.83 1.40
CA ARG A 14 -19.28 -14.31 1.37
C ARG A 14 -18.84 -14.92 0.04
N GLU A 15 -19.10 -14.23 -1.07
CA GLU A 15 -18.58 -14.57 -2.41
C GLU A 15 -17.07 -14.35 -2.55
N GLY A 16 -16.41 -13.83 -1.50
CA GLY A 16 -14.97 -13.61 -1.44
C GLY A 16 -14.54 -12.21 -1.90
N GLU A 17 -15.49 -11.32 -2.17
CA GLU A 17 -15.19 -9.94 -2.52
C GLU A 17 -14.68 -9.15 -1.31
N THR A 18 -13.71 -8.27 -1.52
CA THR A 18 -13.30 -7.30 -0.49
C THR A 18 -14.19 -6.07 -0.59
N VAL A 19 -15.09 -5.91 0.38
CA VAL A 19 -16.02 -4.77 0.49
C VAL A 19 -15.53 -3.69 1.47
N VAL A 20 -14.55 -4.02 2.33
CA VAL A 20 -13.87 -3.04 3.19
C VAL A 20 -12.41 -2.85 2.74
N PRO A 21 -12.00 -1.64 2.35
CA PRO A 21 -10.60 -1.34 2.05
C PRO A 21 -9.68 -1.71 3.21
N GLY A 22 -8.60 -2.44 2.91
CA GLY A 22 -7.70 -2.95 3.94
C GLY A 22 -8.23 -4.14 4.74
N GLY A 23 -9.46 -4.60 4.50
CA GLY A 23 -10.10 -5.74 5.17
C GLY A 23 -10.00 -7.08 4.42
N THR A 24 -9.04 -7.24 3.50
CA THR A 24 -8.96 -8.43 2.63
C THR A 24 -8.84 -9.75 3.41
N GLY A 25 -9.59 -10.78 2.98
CA GLY A 25 -9.49 -12.16 3.48
C GLY A 25 -10.63 -12.64 4.39
N GLY A 26 -11.60 -11.80 4.74
CA GLY A 26 -12.79 -12.17 5.52
C GLY A 26 -14.02 -12.47 4.65
N LYS A 27 -14.85 -13.46 5.04
CA LYS A 27 -16.11 -13.83 4.33
C LYS A 27 -17.37 -13.16 4.88
N SER A 28 -17.22 -12.05 5.60
CA SER A 28 -18.32 -11.25 6.14
C SER A 28 -17.86 -9.81 6.25
N LEU A 29 -18.78 -8.86 6.12
CA LEU A 29 -18.50 -7.45 6.30
C LEU A 29 -17.78 -7.20 7.65
N GLU A 30 -18.31 -7.76 8.74
CA GLU A 30 -17.77 -7.55 10.08
C GLU A 30 -16.31 -8.05 10.20
N ILE A 31 -16.01 -9.21 9.61
CA ILE A 31 -14.65 -9.74 9.62
C ILE A 31 -13.71 -8.80 8.85
N GLN A 32 -14.15 -8.28 7.70
CA GLN A 32 -13.33 -7.35 6.93
C GLN A 32 -13.16 -6.01 7.66
N GLU A 33 -14.17 -5.52 8.38
CA GLU A 33 -14.08 -4.34 9.25
C GLU A 33 -13.01 -4.55 10.35
N HIS A 34 -13.07 -5.66 11.07
CA HIS A 34 -12.10 -5.99 12.12
C HIS A 34 -10.67 -6.16 11.56
N LEU A 35 -10.52 -6.78 10.39
CA LEU A 35 -9.22 -6.93 9.72
C LEU A 35 -8.65 -5.57 9.31
N ALA A 36 -9.48 -4.70 8.73
CA ALA A 36 -9.08 -3.35 8.33
C ALA A 36 -8.65 -2.54 9.56
N GLU A 37 -9.43 -2.58 10.65
CA GLU A 37 -9.10 -1.90 11.90
C GLU A 37 -7.80 -2.44 12.50
N GLY A 38 -7.63 -3.76 12.56
CA GLY A 38 -6.41 -4.40 13.05
C GLY A 38 -5.16 -3.98 12.26
N ARG A 39 -5.26 -3.95 10.93
CA ARG A 39 -4.16 -3.53 10.04
C ARG A 39 -3.86 -2.04 10.19
N SER A 40 -4.88 -1.21 10.27
CA SER A 40 -4.74 0.23 10.51
C SER A 40 -4.00 0.50 11.82
N ARG A 41 -4.47 -0.09 12.92
CA ARG A 41 -3.82 0.02 14.24
C ARG A 41 -2.38 -0.48 14.20
N GLY A 42 -2.12 -1.65 13.61
CA GLY A 42 -0.77 -2.18 13.47
C GLY A 42 0.16 -1.25 12.68
N GLY A 43 -0.33 -0.64 11.61
CA GLY A 43 0.41 0.37 10.83
C GLY A 43 0.69 1.63 11.64
N GLN A 44 -0.27 2.12 12.40
CA GLN A 44 -0.10 3.29 13.29
C GLN A 44 0.94 3.01 14.38
N THR A 45 0.85 1.86 15.06
CA THR A 45 1.85 1.45 16.06
C THR A 45 3.24 1.37 15.44
N ARG A 46 3.37 0.77 14.25
CA ARG A 46 4.68 0.68 13.59
C ARG A 46 5.22 2.05 13.20
N ARG A 47 4.34 2.97 12.77
CA ARG A 47 4.70 4.36 12.47
C ARG A 47 5.20 5.10 13.71
N GLU A 48 4.56 4.91 14.86
CA GLU A 48 4.99 5.52 16.13
C GLU A 48 6.33 4.95 16.60
N GLN A 49 6.54 3.63 16.44
CA GLN A 49 7.79 2.97 16.83
C GLN A 49 8.99 3.37 15.96
N LEU A 50 8.79 3.45 14.63
CA LEU A 50 9.87 3.74 13.69
C LEU A 50 10.10 5.24 13.47
N GLY A 51 9.04 6.04 13.56
CA GLY A 51 9.06 7.42 13.11
C GLY A 51 9.48 7.57 11.65
N THR A 52 9.81 8.80 11.26
CA THR A 52 10.30 9.11 9.91
C THR A 52 11.65 8.47 9.64
N GLU A 53 12.57 8.52 10.60
CA GLU A 53 13.94 8.01 10.46
C GLU A 53 13.95 6.50 10.22
N GLY A 54 13.15 5.73 10.95
CA GLY A 54 13.10 4.28 10.78
C GLY A 54 12.59 3.86 9.39
N TYR A 55 11.63 4.60 8.81
CA TYR A 55 11.20 4.35 7.43
C TYR A 55 12.25 4.80 6.40
N GLN A 56 12.95 5.92 6.62
CA GLN A 56 14.05 6.36 5.77
C GLN A 56 15.19 5.33 5.75
N GLU A 57 15.57 4.79 6.91
CA GLU A 57 16.57 3.74 7.02
C GLU A 57 16.13 2.47 6.30
N MET A 58 14.88 2.04 6.49
CA MET A 58 14.34 0.84 5.84
C MET A 58 14.28 1.00 4.32
N GLY A 59 13.85 2.17 3.83
CA GLY A 59 13.87 2.50 2.40
C GLY A 59 15.29 2.50 1.83
N SER A 60 16.25 3.07 2.55
CA SER A 60 17.66 3.09 2.15
C SER A 60 18.24 1.68 2.05
N LYS A 61 18.01 0.85 3.07
CA LYS A 61 18.43 -0.57 3.09
C LYS A 61 17.80 -1.38 1.96
N GLY A 62 16.51 -1.17 1.70
CA GLY A 62 15.80 -1.81 0.58
C GLY A 62 16.39 -1.41 -0.78
N GLY A 63 16.66 -0.11 -0.97
CA GLY A 63 17.31 0.41 -2.17
C GLY A 63 18.72 -0.15 -2.39
N GLN A 64 19.54 -0.21 -1.33
CA GLN A 64 20.87 -0.82 -1.38
C GLN A 64 20.81 -2.30 -1.75
N THR A 65 19.95 -3.08 -1.09
CA THR A 65 19.72 -4.50 -1.40
C THR A 65 19.32 -4.68 -2.87
N ARG A 66 18.45 -3.81 -3.38
CA ARG A 66 18.00 -3.88 -4.78
C ARG A 66 19.13 -3.51 -5.76
N LYS A 67 19.96 -2.53 -5.41
CA LYS A 67 21.14 -2.15 -6.20
C LYS A 67 22.15 -3.29 -6.29
N GLU A 68 22.38 -4.01 -5.19
CA GLU A 68 23.26 -5.19 -5.17
C GLU A 68 22.72 -6.31 -6.06
N GLN A 69 21.42 -6.60 -5.99
CA GLN A 69 20.78 -7.64 -6.81
C GLN A 69 20.79 -7.35 -8.31
N LEU A 70 20.59 -6.09 -8.71
CA LEU A 70 20.46 -5.69 -10.11
C LEU A 70 21.79 -5.25 -10.75
N GLY A 71 22.80 -4.99 -9.93
CA GLY A 71 23.97 -4.23 -10.34
C GLY A 71 23.65 -2.77 -10.67
N THR A 72 24.70 -1.99 -10.92
CA THR A 72 24.59 -0.54 -11.13
C THR A 72 23.71 -0.19 -12.33
N GLU A 73 23.88 -0.90 -13.47
CA GLU A 73 23.14 -0.61 -14.70
C GLU A 73 21.65 -0.92 -14.55
N GLY A 74 21.31 -2.10 -14.01
CA GLY A 74 19.92 -2.48 -13.78
C GLY A 74 19.20 -1.58 -12.78
N TYR A 75 19.90 -1.12 -11.73
CA TYR A 75 19.35 -0.16 -10.77
C TYR A 75 19.11 1.22 -11.41
N GLN A 76 20.04 1.70 -12.25
CA GLN A 76 19.87 2.96 -12.98
C GLN A 76 18.70 2.88 -13.99
N GLU A 77 18.57 1.78 -14.72
CA GLU A 77 17.45 1.57 -15.65
C GLU A 77 16.10 1.56 -14.91
N MET A 78 16.03 0.90 -13.76
CA MET A 78 14.85 0.92 -12.90
C MET A 78 14.48 2.35 -12.46
N GLY A 79 15.46 3.14 -12.02
CA GLY A 79 15.24 4.53 -11.65
C GLY A 79 14.71 5.37 -12.83
N LYS A 80 15.28 5.19 -14.03
CA LYS A 80 14.81 5.85 -15.25
C LYS A 80 13.36 5.48 -15.58
N LYS A 81 13.00 4.19 -15.53
CA LYS A 81 11.63 3.72 -15.77
C LYS A 81 10.65 4.29 -14.75
N GLY A 82 11.02 4.31 -13.46
CA GLY A 82 10.22 4.94 -12.41
C GLY A 82 9.95 6.42 -12.69
N GLY A 83 11.00 7.17 -13.05
CA GLY A 83 10.85 8.60 -13.39
C GLY A 83 9.99 8.85 -14.63
N LEU A 84 10.09 8.01 -15.66
CA LEU A 84 9.24 8.09 -16.86
C LEU A 84 7.77 7.82 -16.53
N SER A 85 7.48 6.76 -15.75
CA SER A 85 6.12 6.45 -15.30
C SER A 85 5.51 7.63 -14.55
N THR A 86 6.27 8.28 -13.66
CA THR A 86 5.80 9.48 -12.97
C THR A 86 5.53 10.63 -13.95
N MET A 87 6.42 10.90 -14.91
CA MET A 87 6.22 11.98 -15.89
C MET A 87 5.03 11.72 -16.84
N GLU A 88 4.78 10.47 -17.22
CA GLU A 88 3.63 10.09 -18.05
C GLU A 88 2.31 10.17 -17.27
N GLN A 89 2.33 9.89 -15.96
CA GLN A 89 1.14 9.93 -15.09
C GLN A 89 0.86 11.31 -14.51
N SER A 90 1.87 12.16 -14.35
CA SER A 90 1.75 13.52 -13.84
C SER A 90 2.23 14.49 -14.91
N GLY A 91 1.27 14.97 -15.72
CA GLY A 91 1.48 16.13 -16.57
C GLY A 91 1.77 17.38 -15.74
N GLY A 92 3.01 17.55 -15.31
CA GLY A 92 3.62 18.86 -15.21
C GLY A 92 3.49 19.68 -13.93
N GLU A 93 3.26 19.11 -12.75
CA GLU A 93 3.51 19.86 -11.49
C GLU A 93 4.46 19.08 -10.58
N ARG A 94 5.73 19.50 -10.62
CA ARG A 94 6.69 19.21 -9.56
C ARG A 94 6.46 20.26 -8.48
N ALA A 95 6.26 19.83 -7.24
CA ALA A 95 6.38 20.72 -6.10
C ALA A 95 7.82 21.23 -6.05
N ASP A 96 7.97 22.56 -6.11
CA ASP A 96 9.24 23.29 -5.94
C ASP A 96 9.73 23.21 -4.48
#